data_AF-A0A2A5AX27-F1
#
_entry.id   AF-A0A2A5AX27-F1
#
_cell.length_a   1.000
_cell.length_b   1.000
_cell.length_c   1.000
_cell.angle_alpha   90.00
_cell.angle_beta   90.00
_cell.angle_gamma   90.00
#
_symmetry.space_group_name_H-M   'P 1'
#
loop_
_entity.id
_entity.type
_entity.pdbx_description
1 polymer ?
#
loop_
_entity_poly.entity_id
_entity_poly.type
_entity_poly.pdbx_seq_one_letter_code
_entity_poly.pdbx_strand_id
1 'polypeptide(L)'
;MLVSEFSETCQLYTGFQVWEIENINAFFEGNQVLATVFKDHYGISVDEIEEKRREIEDNDLQIMTVLLRLVDDKSFFIFTLHDENHLELVKMQQTKVMDFGIDINNVKGDCVYVVIMDKKK
;
A
#
# COMPACT_ATOMS: atom_id res chain seq x y z
N MET A 1 -6.03 8.04 2.42
CA MET A 1 -4.96 8.96 2.93
C MET A 1 -3.66 8.20 3.15
N LEU A 2 -2.53 8.69 2.62
CA LEU A 2 -1.21 8.09 2.89
C LEU A 2 -0.64 8.62 4.21
N VAL A 3 -0.13 7.72 5.04
CA VAL A 3 0.49 8.05 6.33
C VAL A 3 2.00 8.07 6.16
N SER A 4 2.65 9.04 6.78
CA SER A 4 4.10 9.09 7.00
C SER A 4 4.38 9.06 8.50
N GLU A 5 5.60 8.72 8.91
CA GLU A 5 6.01 8.67 10.33
C GLU A 5 5.06 7.80 11.16
N PHE A 6 4.90 6.55 10.71
CA PHE A 6 3.88 5.65 11.26
C PHE A 6 4.13 5.32 12.73
N SER A 7 5.39 5.23 13.16
CA SER A 7 5.74 4.99 14.55
C SER A 7 5.22 6.07 15.51
N GLU A 8 5.11 7.31 15.06
CA GLU A 8 4.58 8.42 15.87
C GLU A 8 3.05 8.50 15.80
N THR A 9 2.49 8.16 14.64
CA THR A 9 1.07 8.36 14.33
C THR A 9 0.20 7.12 14.48
N CYS A 10 0.77 5.92 14.63
CA CYS A 10 0.06 4.63 14.68
C CYS A 10 -1.07 4.59 15.70
N GLN A 11 -0.88 5.25 16.85
CA GLN A 11 -1.89 5.36 17.92
C GLN A 11 -3.19 6.05 17.48
N LEU A 12 -3.16 6.85 16.41
CA LEU A 12 -4.33 7.51 15.82
C LEU A 12 -5.18 6.57 14.95
N TYR A 13 -4.73 5.34 14.73
CA TYR A 13 -5.36 4.39 13.82
C TYR A 13 -5.77 3.09 14.53
N THR A 14 -6.69 2.36 13.91
CA THR A 14 -7.19 1.05 14.36
C THR A 14 -7.50 0.16 13.15
N GLY A 15 -7.88 -1.10 13.39
CA GLY A 15 -8.27 -2.02 12.31
C GLY A 15 -7.12 -2.38 11.36
N PHE A 16 -5.90 -2.49 11.88
CA PHE A 16 -4.71 -2.77 11.09
C PHE A 16 -4.81 -4.10 10.34
N GLN A 17 -4.59 -4.04 9.03
CA GLN A 17 -4.48 -5.21 8.15
C GLN A 17 -3.29 -5.01 7.23
N VAL A 18 -2.51 -6.06 7.00
CA VAL A 18 -1.42 -6.03 6.02
C VAL A 18 -1.88 -6.71 4.74
N TRP A 19 -1.73 -6.01 3.62
CA TRP A 19 -1.99 -6.52 2.29
C TRP A 19 -0.68 -6.69 1.53
N GLU A 20 -0.41 -7.92 1.11
CA GLU A 20 0.72 -8.29 0.25
C GLU A 20 0.33 -8.19 -1.22
N ILE A 21 1.11 -7.44 -2.00
CA ILE A 21 0.89 -7.18 -3.42
C ILE A 21 2.12 -7.64 -4.20
N GLU A 22 1.98 -8.77 -4.90
CA GLU A 22 3.09 -9.36 -5.67
C GLU A 22 3.36 -8.61 -6.99
N ASN A 23 2.33 -7.97 -7.56
CA ASN A 23 2.41 -7.21 -8.80
C ASN A 23 1.19 -6.30 -8.98
N ILE A 24 1.20 -5.49 -10.04
CA ILE A 24 0.12 -4.56 -10.36
C ILE A 24 -1.24 -5.25 -10.61
N ASN A 25 -1.25 -6.48 -11.13
CA ASN A 25 -2.50 -7.21 -11.34
C ASN A 25 -3.11 -7.64 -10.00
N ALA A 26 -2.29 -8.16 -9.07
CA ALA A 26 -2.72 -8.50 -7.71
C ALA A 26 -3.28 -7.28 -6.95
N PHE A 27 -2.73 -6.09 -7.21
CA PHE A 27 -3.24 -4.83 -6.67
C PHE A 27 -4.69 -4.54 -7.13
N PHE A 28 -4.99 -4.74 -8.41
CA PHE A 28 -6.34 -4.50 -8.93
C PHE A 28 -7.34 -5.61 -8.60
N GLU A 29 -6.89 -6.87 -8.51
CA GLU A 29 -7.73 -8.00 -8.11
C GLU A 29 -8.21 -7.87 -6.65
N GLY A 30 -7.36 -7.34 -5.76
CA GLY A 30 -7.70 -7.18 -4.35
C GLY A 30 -8.79 -6.14 -4.08
N ASN A 31 -9.07 -5.22 -5.02
CA ASN A 31 -10.08 -4.18 -4.81
C ASN A 31 -10.62 -3.59 -6.13
N GLN A 32 -11.86 -3.93 -6.48
CA GLN A 32 -12.55 -3.42 -7.68
C GLN A 32 -12.68 -1.89 -7.74
N VAL A 33 -12.68 -1.21 -6.59
CA VAL A 33 -12.72 0.26 -6.55
C VAL A 33 -11.45 0.85 -7.16
N LEU A 34 -10.28 0.21 -6.95
CA LEU A 34 -9.01 0.69 -7.48
C LEU A 34 -8.97 0.65 -9.00
N ALA A 35 -9.57 -0.37 -9.62
CA ALA A 35 -9.68 -0.45 -11.08
C ALA A 35 -10.52 0.70 -11.65
N THR A 36 -11.60 1.09 -10.95
CA THR A 36 -12.43 2.23 -11.32
C THR A 36 -11.66 3.54 -11.21
N VAL A 37 -10.99 3.76 -10.06
CA VAL A 37 -10.18 4.95 -9.81
C VAL A 37 -9.03 5.07 -10.81
N PHE A 38 -8.40 3.96 -11.19
CA PHE A 38 -7.35 3.93 -12.19
C PHE A 38 -7.86 4.37 -13.56
N LYS A 39 -8.99 3.82 -14.00
CA LYS A 39 -9.60 4.22 -15.26
C LYS A 39 -9.98 5.70 -15.27
N ASP A 40 -10.49 6.22 -14.17
CA ASP A 40 -10.85 7.62 -14.06
C ASP A 40 -9.62 8.55 -14.05
N HIS A 41 -8.50 8.12 -13.46
CA HIS A 41 -7.27 8.91 -13.36
C HIS A 41 -6.41 8.88 -14.63
N TYR A 42 -6.19 7.68 -15.19
CA TYR A 42 -5.29 7.47 -16.33
C TYR A 42 -6.04 7.37 -17.66
N GLY A 43 -7.37 7.26 -17.66
CA GLY A 43 -8.18 7.14 -18.89
C GLY A 43 -8.06 5.78 -19.60
N ILE A 44 -7.39 4.80 -18.97
CA ILE A 44 -7.06 3.49 -19.54
C ILE A 44 -7.70 2.40 -18.67
N SER A 45 -8.23 1.32 -19.27
CA SER A 45 -8.71 0.17 -18.49
C SER A 45 -7.53 -0.60 -17.88
N VAL A 46 -7.72 -1.23 -16.73
CA VAL A 46 -6.71 -2.12 -16.14
C VAL A 46 -6.32 -3.23 -17.12
N ASP A 47 -7.29 -3.75 -17.88
CA ASP A 47 -7.03 -4.79 -18.89
C ASP A 47 -6.11 -4.34 -20.03
N GLU A 48 -6.00 -3.02 -20.25
CA GLU A 48 -5.16 -2.43 -21.29
C GLU A 48 -3.78 -2.00 -20.75
N ILE A 49 -3.50 -2.22 -19.46
CA ILE A 49 -2.28 -1.69 -18.82
C ILE A 49 -1.01 -2.26 -19.45
N GLU A 50 -1.01 -3.52 -19.87
CA GLU A 50 0.14 -4.16 -20.52
C GLU A 50 0.38 -3.58 -21.91
N GLU A 51 -0.69 -3.31 -22.66
CA GLU A 51 -0.61 -2.77 -24.03
C GLU A 51 -0.22 -1.30 -24.04
N LYS A 52 -0.80 -0.51 -23.12
CA LYS A 52 -0.62 0.93 -23.00
C LYS A 52 0.39 1.30 -21.92
N ARG A 53 1.20 0.37 -21.43
CA ARG A 53 2.16 0.67 -20.35
C ARG A 53 3.09 1.81 -20.69
N ARG A 54 3.46 1.93 -21.97
CA ARG A 54 4.33 2.99 -22.49
C ARG A 54 3.70 4.39 -22.44
N GLU A 55 2.38 4.48 -22.31
CA GLU A 55 1.65 5.74 -22.18
C GLU A 55 1.62 6.23 -20.71
N ILE A 56 1.90 5.34 -19.76
CA ILE A 56 1.93 5.64 -18.33
C ILE A 56 3.38 5.93 -17.93
N GLU A 57 3.67 7.17 -17.57
CA GLU A 57 5.01 7.56 -17.10
C GLU A 57 5.35 6.97 -15.72
N ASP A 58 4.33 6.70 -14.90
CA ASP A 58 4.48 6.18 -13.55
C ASP A 58 4.92 4.70 -13.53
N ASN A 59 5.83 4.36 -12.62
CA ASN A 59 6.12 2.97 -12.28
C ASN A 59 5.01 2.34 -11.40
N ASP A 60 5.06 1.03 -11.18
CA ASP A 60 4.00 0.32 -10.43
C ASP A 60 3.79 0.86 -9.02
N LEU A 61 4.87 1.16 -8.30
CA LEU A 61 4.78 1.72 -6.96
C LEU A 61 4.16 3.11 -6.97
N GLN A 62 4.49 3.94 -7.97
CA GLN A 62 3.90 5.27 -8.14
C GLN A 62 2.40 5.18 -8.44
N ILE A 63 1.99 4.29 -9.35
CA ILE A 63 0.57 4.04 -9.65
C ILE A 63 -0.17 3.62 -8.38
N MET A 64 0.34 2.62 -7.65
CA MET A 64 -0.29 2.17 -6.40
C MET A 64 -0.41 3.30 -5.38
N THR A 65 0.63 4.11 -5.23
CA THR A 65 0.67 5.26 -4.32
C THR A 65 -0.38 6.31 -4.69
N VAL A 66 -0.49 6.66 -5.97
CA VAL A 66 -1.47 7.64 -6.48
C VAL A 66 -2.89 7.14 -6.23
N LEU A 67 -3.17 5.88 -6.57
CA LEU A 67 -4.51 5.31 -6.43
C LEU A 67 -4.94 5.20 -4.97
N LEU A 68 -4.07 4.71 -4.08
CA LEU A 68 -4.36 4.65 -2.64
C LEU A 68 -4.56 6.04 -2.02
N ARG A 69 -3.91 7.07 -2.56
CA ARG A 69 -4.12 8.45 -2.12
C ARG A 69 -5.51 8.97 -2.47
N LEU A 70 -6.09 8.52 -3.59
CA LEU A 70 -7.43 8.89 -4.04
C LEU A 70 -8.54 8.16 -3.25
N VAL A 71 -8.19 7.10 -2.51
CA VAL A 71 -9.12 6.43 -1.59
C VAL A 71 -9.21 7.20 -0.27
N ASP A 72 -10.37 7.82 -0.02
CA ASP A 72 -10.59 8.72 1.12
C ASP A 72 -11.11 8.00 2.38
N ASP A 73 -11.68 6.80 2.23
CA ASP A 73 -12.31 6.08 3.36
C ASP A 73 -11.29 5.40 4.31
N LYS A 74 -10.06 5.19 3.84
CA LYS A 74 -9.03 4.45 4.59
C LYS A 74 -7.71 5.19 4.62
N SER A 75 -6.92 4.89 5.63
CA SER A 75 -5.52 5.28 5.73
C SER A 75 -4.62 4.12 5.29
N PHE A 76 -3.53 4.44 4.62
CA PHE A 76 -2.59 3.46 4.07
C PHE A 76 -1.16 3.83 4.43
N PHE A 77 -0.36 2.82 4.76
CA PHE A 77 1.09 2.94 4.91
C PHE A 77 1.77 1.90 4.03
N ILE A 78 2.60 2.37 3.10
CA ILE A 78 3.21 1.52 2.05
C ILE A 78 4.66 1.27 2.43
N PHE A 79 5.10 0.02 2.31
CA PHE A 79 6.50 -0.36 2.50
C PHE A 79 6.90 -1.50 1.57
N THR A 80 8.19 -1.58 1.31
CA THR A 80 8.89 -2.64 0.57
C THR A 80 10.07 -3.13 1.40
N LEU A 81 10.55 -4.34 1.14
CA LEU A 81 11.74 -4.84 1.83
C LEU A 81 12.92 -3.87 1.64
N HIS A 82 13.58 -3.50 2.76
CA HIS A 82 14.74 -2.61 2.80
C HIS A 82 14.49 -1.11 2.55
N ASP A 83 13.24 -0.64 2.56
CA ASP A 83 12.99 0.80 2.63
C ASP A 83 12.96 1.31 4.09
N GLU A 84 13.00 2.64 4.26
CA GLU A 84 13.02 3.25 5.59
C GLU A 84 11.74 2.93 6.39
N ASN A 85 10.60 2.83 5.70
CA ASN A 85 9.32 2.46 6.27
C ASN A 85 9.34 1.03 6.83
N HIS A 86 9.97 0.09 6.13
CA HIS A 86 10.14 -1.30 6.57
C HIS A 86 10.98 -1.38 7.84
N LEU A 87 12.10 -0.66 7.90
CA LEU A 87 12.94 -0.59 9.10
C LEU A 87 12.18 -0.02 10.30
N GLU A 88 11.33 0.98 10.07
CA GLU A 88 10.44 1.54 11.09
C GLU A 88 9.49 0.47 11.64
N LEU A 89 8.79 -0.27 10.77
CA LEU A 89 7.86 -1.33 11.18
C LEU A 89 8.56 -2.49 11.89
N VAL A 90 9.74 -2.91 11.41
CA VAL A 90 10.58 -3.92 12.08
C VAL A 90 10.86 -3.51 13.52
N LYS A 91 11.30 -2.27 13.73
CA LYS A 91 11.59 -1.74 15.07
C LYS A 91 10.35 -1.74 15.95
N MET A 92 9.19 -1.35 15.42
CA MET A 92 7.92 -1.35 16.16
C MET A 92 7.51 -2.76 16.58
N GLN A 93 7.66 -3.76 15.71
CA GLN A 93 7.35 -5.15 16.02
C GLN A 93 8.31 -5.72 17.07
N GLN A 94 9.63 -5.50 16.90
CA GLN A 94 10.65 -5.96 17.85
C GLN A 94 10.48 -5.34 19.25
N THR A 95 10.05 -4.08 19.32
CA THR A 95 9.77 -3.35 20.58
C THR A 95 8.37 -3.61 21.14
N LYS A 96 7.58 -4.49 20.49
CA LYS A 96 6.20 -4.85 20.90
C LYS A 96 5.25 -3.66 20.97
N VAL A 97 5.50 -2.61 20.19
CA VAL A 97 4.58 -1.48 20.03
C VAL A 97 3.35 -1.91 19.22
N MET A 98 3.55 -2.77 18.23
CA MET A 98 2.48 -3.28 17.37
C MET A 98 2.74 -4.72 16.95
N ASP A 99 1.65 -5.48 16.83
CA ASP A 99 1.63 -6.77 16.14
C ASP A 99 0.86 -6.60 14.83
N PHE A 100 1.52 -6.88 13.72
CA PHE A 100 0.96 -6.75 12.37
C PHE A 100 0.29 -8.04 11.88
N GLY A 101 0.31 -9.12 12.68
CA GLY A 101 -0.23 -10.43 12.30
C GLY A 101 0.64 -11.21 11.32
N ILE A 102 1.75 -10.63 10.87
CA ILE A 102 2.79 -11.26 10.04
C ILE A 102 4.17 -10.89 10.59
N ASP A 103 5.20 -11.64 10.23
CA ASP A 103 6.59 -11.29 10.57
C ASP A 103 7.15 -10.29 9.56
N ILE A 104 7.24 -9.02 9.97
CA ILE A 104 7.73 -7.93 9.12
C ILE A 104 9.21 -8.13 8.78
N ASN A 105 9.99 -8.85 9.60
CA ASN A 105 11.40 -9.11 9.33
C ASN A 105 11.61 -10.05 8.14
N ASN A 106 10.60 -10.85 7.77
CA ASN A 106 10.70 -11.93 6.79
C ASN A 106 9.74 -11.75 5.60
N VAL A 107 9.40 -10.52 5.26
CA VAL A 107 8.59 -10.19 4.09
C VAL A 107 9.36 -10.46 2.78
N LYS A 108 8.63 -10.72 1.69
CA LYS A 108 9.22 -11.01 0.37
C LYS A 108 9.81 -9.73 -0.24
N GLY A 109 10.97 -9.85 -0.88
CA GLY A 109 11.70 -8.70 -1.43
C GLY A 109 11.18 -8.15 -2.76
N ASP A 110 10.37 -8.92 -3.45
CA ASP A 110 9.76 -8.62 -4.75
C ASP A 110 8.31 -8.13 -4.64
N CYS A 111 7.82 -7.95 -3.41
CA CYS A 111 6.43 -7.56 -3.14
C CYS A 111 6.35 -6.14 -2.56
N VAL A 112 5.25 -5.47 -2.85
CA VAL A 112 4.84 -4.24 -2.15
C VAL A 112 3.87 -4.62 -1.04
N TYR A 113 4.03 -4.02 0.13
CA TYR A 113 3.16 -4.24 1.27
C TYR A 113 2.43 -2.96 1.65
N VAL A 114 1.16 -3.09 1.99
CA VAL A 114 0.30 -1.97 2.40
C VAL A 114 -0.37 -2.30 3.72
N VAL A 115 -0.09 -1.50 4.75
CA VAL A 115 -0.87 -1.52 5.99
C VAL A 115 -2.11 -0.67 5.76
N ILE A 116 -3.27 -1.32 5.76
CA ILE A 116 -4.59 -0.69 5.67
C ILE A 116 -5.09 -0.44 7.09
N MET A 117 -5.61 0.75 7.35
CA MET A 117 -6.04 1.14 8.69
C MET A 117 -7.18 2.17 8.65
N ASP A 118 -7.91 2.22 9.75
CA ASP A 118 -9.00 3.18 10.00
C ASP A 118 -8.53 4.28 10.94
N LYS A 119 -8.85 5.54 10.62
CA LYS A 119 -8.59 6.65 11.55
C LYS A 119 -9.56 6.56 12.73
N LYS A 120 -9.02 6.58 13.95
CA LYS A 120 -9.84 6.64 15.17
C LYS A 120 -10.62 7.96 15.17
N LYS A 121 -11.90 7.87 15.53
CA LYS A 121 -12.78 9.03 15.74
C LYS A 121 -12.51 9.69 17.09
#